data_AF-A0A5N7BDG4-F1
#
_entry.id   AF-A0A5N7BDG4-F1
#
_cell.length_a   1.000
_cell.length_b   1.000
_cell.length_c   1.000
_cell.angle_alpha   90.00
_cell.angle_beta   90.00
_cell.angle_gamma   90.00
#
_symmetry.space_group_name_H-M   'P 1'
#
loop_
_entity.id
_entity.type
_entity.pdbx_description
1 polymer ?
#
loop_
_entity_poly.entity_id
_entity_poly.type
_entity_poly.pdbx_seq_one_letter_code
_entity_poly.pdbx_strand_id
1 'polypeptide(L)'
;MYAPSFDHEKKDPVADGVSIPSDTSIVILEGNYLLLDEPQWRNVAALVDYCVFVEADLHIARERVARRHVRAGIEPTLQDGFRRVDQNDFLNALTISQKRLPADLVVDGTPECETEDR
;
A
#
# COMPACT_ATOMS: atom_id res chain seq x y z
N MET A 1 13.83 -17.25 -11.56
CA MET A 1 12.63 -17.74 -10.85
C MET A 1 11.42 -16.92 -11.30
N TYR A 2 10.21 -17.33 -10.94
CA TYR A 2 9.00 -16.57 -11.24
C TYR A 2 8.25 -16.24 -9.95
N ALA A 3 7.56 -15.12 -9.96
CA ALA A 3 6.69 -14.67 -8.88
C ALA A 3 5.28 -14.38 -9.43
N PRO A 4 4.23 -14.54 -8.62
CA PRO A 4 2.88 -14.16 -9.03
C PRO A 4 2.78 -12.64 -9.20
N SER A 5 1.92 -12.19 -10.11
CA SER A 5 1.49 -10.79 -10.19
C SER A 5 -0.02 -10.68 -9.92
N PHE A 6 -0.57 -9.46 -9.93
CA PHE A 6 -2.00 -9.22 -9.76
C PHE A 6 -2.56 -8.41 -10.94
N ASP A 7 -3.61 -8.93 -11.59
CA ASP A 7 -4.31 -8.22 -12.67
C ASP A 7 -5.41 -7.34 -12.05
N HIS A 8 -5.24 -6.02 -12.11
CA HIS A 8 -6.18 -5.07 -11.51
C HIS A 8 -7.53 -4.95 -12.24
N GLU A 9 -7.61 -5.33 -13.52
CA GLU A 9 -8.87 -5.32 -14.27
C GLU A 9 -9.70 -6.56 -13.92
N LYS A 10 -9.04 -7.72 -13.86
CA LYS A 10 -9.69 -9.00 -13.52
C LYS A 10 -9.84 -9.23 -12.02
N LYS A 11 -9.08 -8.48 -11.21
CA LYS A 11 -8.96 -8.64 -9.75
C LYS A 11 -8.51 -10.04 -9.33
N ASP A 12 -7.66 -10.66 -10.15
CA ASP A 12 -7.19 -12.03 -9.98
C ASP A 12 -5.66 -12.11 -9.97
N PRO A 13 -5.07 -13.03 -9.16
CA PRO A 13 -3.65 -13.32 -9.22
C PRO A 13 -3.28 -14.03 -10.52
N VAL A 14 -2.13 -13.68 -11.08
CA VAL A 14 -1.54 -14.32 -12.25
C VAL A 14 -0.31 -15.10 -11.82
N ALA A 15 -0.38 -16.43 -11.91
CA ALA A 15 0.76 -17.30 -11.65
C ALA A 15 1.91 -16.98 -12.63
N ASP A 16 3.14 -16.99 -12.12
CA ASP A 16 4.36 -16.69 -12.88
C ASP A 16 4.33 -15.36 -13.68
N GLY A 17 3.51 -14.40 -13.22
CA GLY A 17 3.32 -13.11 -13.89
C GLY A 17 4.55 -12.19 -13.88
N VAL A 18 5.55 -12.47 -13.03
CA VAL A 18 6.81 -11.72 -12.97
C VAL A 18 7.99 -12.68 -13.13
N SER A 19 8.82 -12.46 -14.13
CA SER A 19 10.10 -13.16 -14.28
C SER A 19 11.17 -12.44 -13.46
N ILE A 20 11.92 -13.21 -12.67
CA ILE A 20 13.07 -12.76 -11.90
C ILE A 20 14.30 -13.51 -12.44
N PRO A 21 15.01 -12.93 -13.41
CA PRO A 21 16.26 -13.46 -13.95
C PRO A 21 17.33 -13.67 -12.87
N SER A 22 18.25 -14.60 -13.11
CA SER A 22 19.34 -14.92 -12.16
C SER A 22 20.38 -13.80 -11.98
N ASP A 23 20.45 -12.87 -12.93
CA ASP A 23 21.27 -11.65 -12.86
C ASP A 23 20.55 -10.47 -12.18
N THR A 24 19.31 -10.66 -11.71
CA THR A 24 18.59 -9.66 -10.91
C THR A 24 19.33 -9.43 -9.60
N SER A 25 19.83 -8.21 -9.41
CA SER A 25 20.62 -7.85 -8.22
C SER A 25 19.77 -7.27 -7.09
N ILE A 26 18.61 -6.68 -7.40
CA ILE A 26 17.72 -6.03 -6.43
C ILE A 26 16.27 -6.43 -6.75
N VAL A 27 15.54 -6.83 -5.72
CA VAL A 27 14.09 -7.09 -5.78
C VAL A 27 13.41 -6.19 -4.77
N ILE A 28 12.43 -5.40 -5.23
CA ILE A 28 11.60 -4.57 -4.36
C ILE A 28 10.27 -5.29 -4.17
N LEU A 29 9.95 -5.59 -2.91
CA LEU A 29 8.64 -6.10 -2.52
C LEU A 29 7.78 -4.93 -2.05
N GLU A 30 6.60 -4.78 -2.64
CA GLU A 30 5.62 -3.76 -2.26
C GLU A 30 4.35 -4.43 -1.73
N GLY A 31 3.81 -3.89 -0.64
CA GLY A 31 2.52 -4.34 -0.10
C GLY A 31 2.20 -3.73 1.26
N ASN A 32 0.92 -3.72 1.59
CA ASN A 32 0.42 -3.10 2.82
C ASN A 32 0.88 -3.78 4.11
N TYR A 33 1.16 -5.09 4.07
CA TYR A 33 1.33 -5.91 5.28
C TYR A 33 2.76 -6.46 5.47
N LEU A 34 3.72 -6.04 4.65
CA LEU A 34 5.10 -6.57 4.71
C LEU A 34 5.79 -6.29 6.05
N LEU A 35 5.35 -5.25 6.78
CA LEU A 35 5.82 -4.88 8.12
C LEU A 35 4.75 -5.04 9.20
N LEU A 36 3.70 -5.83 8.97
CA LEU A 36 2.63 -6.02 9.96
C LEU A 36 3.04 -7.06 11.02
N ASP A 37 2.98 -6.68 12.30
CA ASP A 37 3.24 -7.56 13.45
C ASP A 37 2.05 -8.47 13.78
N GLU A 38 1.68 -9.31 12.81
CA GLU A 38 0.66 -10.35 12.97
C GLU A 38 1.18 -11.71 12.49
N PRO A 39 0.56 -12.81 12.96
CA PRO A 39 0.81 -14.14 12.40
C PRO A 39 0.69 -14.11 10.87
N GLN A 40 1.50 -14.91 10.17
CA GLN A 40 1.65 -14.94 8.71
C GLN A 40 2.51 -13.81 8.11
N TRP A 41 2.48 -12.61 8.70
CA TRP A 41 3.19 -11.44 8.15
C TRP A 41 4.50 -11.10 8.85
N ARG A 42 4.58 -11.24 10.18
CA ARG A 42 5.70 -10.70 10.97
C ARG A 42 7.10 -11.18 10.57
N ASN A 43 7.17 -12.33 9.90
CA ASN A 43 8.45 -12.92 9.50
C ASN A 43 9.00 -12.31 8.21
N VAL A 44 8.17 -11.61 7.42
CA VAL A 44 8.58 -11.04 6.12
C VAL A 44 9.72 -10.05 6.29
N ALA A 45 9.65 -9.18 7.30
CA ALA A 45 10.69 -8.20 7.59
C ALA A 45 12.07 -8.83 7.86
N ALA A 46 12.12 -10.07 8.38
CA ALA A 46 13.37 -10.78 8.63
C ALA A 46 13.92 -11.53 7.40
N LEU A 47 13.17 -11.58 6.30
CA LEU A 47 13.57 -12.24 5.04
C LEU A 47 14.15 -11.26 4.02
N VAL A 48 14.11 -9.96 4.29
CA VAL A 48 14.58 -8.90 3.40
C VAL A 48 15.75 -8.15 4.02
N ASP A 49 16.61 -7.58 3.18
CA ASP A 49 17.80 -6.85 3.62
C ASP A 49 17.49 -5.42 4.11
N TYR A 50 16.37 -4.84 3.65
CA TYR A 50 16.02 -3.44 3.92
C TYR A 50 14.52 -3.20 3.86
N CYS A 51 13.99 -2.52 4.87
CA CYS A 51 12.57 -2.22 5.05
C CYS A 51 12.30 -0.72 4.92
N VAL A 52 11.41 -0.35 4.00
CA VAL A 52 10.93 1.04 3.83
C VAL A 52 9.46 1.11 4.16
N PHE A 53 9.07 2.10 4.96
CA PHE A 53 7.66 2.42 5.22
C PHE A 53 7.32 3.80 4.68
N VAL A 54 6.24 3.90 3.90
CA VAL A 54 5.70 5.18 3.44
C VAL A 54 4.60 5.59 4.42
N GLU A 55 4.90 6.56 5.26
CA GLU A 55 3.93 7.15 6.19
C GLU A 55 3.12 8.22 5.45
N ALA A 56 1.82 8.31 5.77
CA ALA A 56 0.98 9.36 5.26
C ALA A 56 -0.10 9.68 6.29
N ASP A 57 -0.51 10.94 6.37
CA ASP A 57 -1.68 11.30 7.16
C ASP A 57 -2.91 10.49 6.71
N LEU A 58 -3.60 9.88 7.67
CA LEU A 58 -4.71 8.97 7.39
C LEU A 58 -5.89 9.68 6.72
N HIS A 59 -6.12 10.96 6.99
CA HIS A 59 -7.20 11.72 6.35
C HIS A 59 -6.85 12.06 4.90
N ILE A 60 -5.59 12.42 4.65
CA ILE A 60 -5.07 12.64 3.29
C ILE A 60 -5.11 11.34 2.47
N ALA A 61 -4.68 10.22 3.06
CA ALA A 61 -4.76 8.90 2.43
C ALA A 61 -6.24 8.52 2.13
N ARG A 62 -7.13 8.73 3.11
CA ARG A 62 -8.58 8.49 2.95
C ARG A 62 -9.16 9.28 1.78
N GLU A 63 -8.83 10.57 1.67
CA GLU A 63 -9.27 11.41 0.57
C GLU A 63 -8.74 10.93 -0.79
N ARG A 64 -7.45 10.61 -0.86
CA ARG A 64 -6.81 10.10 -2.10
C ARG A 64 -7.47 8.82 -2.58
N VAL A 65 -7.74 7.86 -1.69
CA VAL A 65 -8.38 6.59 -2.05
C VAL A 65 -9.83 6.80 -2.46
N ALA A 66 -10.59 7.64 -1.75
CA ALA A 66 -11.97 7.96 -2.13
C ALA A 66 -12.03 8.59 -3.54
N ARG A 67 -11.14 9.54 -3.85
CA ARG A 67 -11.01 10.12 -5.20
C ARG A 67 -10.62 9.07 -6.24
N ARG A 68 -9.73 8.12 -5.90
CA ARG A 68 -9.36 7.00 -6.79
C ARG A 68 -10.55 6.10 -7.10
N HIS A 69 -11.39 5.77 -6.12
CA HIS A 69 -12.59 4.97 -6.35
C HIS A 69 -13.57 5.63 -7.33
N VAL A 70 -13.80 6.93 -7.19
CA VAL A 70 -14.67 7.68 -8.12
C VAL A 70 -14.06 7.74 -9.52
N ARG A 71 -12.77 8.06 -9.64
CA ARG A 71 -12.07 8.11 -10.94
C ARG A 71 -12.05 6.76 -11.65
N ALA A 72 -11.96 5.66 -10.90
CA ALA A 72 -12.01 4.31 -11.44
C ALA A 72 -13.45 3.82 -11.75
N GLY A 73 -14.48 4.64 -11.50
CA GLY A 73 -15.88 4.28 -11.72
C GLY A 73 -16.41 3.23 -10.73
N ILE A 74 -15.71 2.98 -9.62
CA ILE A 74 -16.09 1.99 -8.60
C ILE A 74 -17.25 2.52 -7.75
N GLU A 75 -17.23 3.82 -7.45
CA GLU A 75 -18.28 4.50 -6.68
C GLU A 75 -18.75 5.75 -7.43
N PRO A 76 -20.06 6.09 -7.42
CA PRO A 76 -20.61 7.15 -8.25
C PRO A 76 -20.34 8.55 -7.71
N THR A 77 -20.12 8.69 -6.40
CA THR A 77 -19.86 9.99 -5.76
C THR A 77 -18.69 9.91 -4.78
N LEU A 78 -18.11 11.06 -4.45
CA LEU A 78 -17.04 11.13 -3.45
C LEU A 78 -17.54 10.68 -2.06
N GLN A 79 -18.80 10.94 -1.72
CA GLN A 79 -19.40 10.51 -0.47
C GLN A 79 -19.51 8.98 -0.39
N ASP A 80 -19.86 8.32 -1.49
CA ASP A 80 -19.88 6.85 -1.58
C ASP A 80 -18.46 6.29 -1.52
N GLY A 81 -17.51 6.93 -2.20
CA GLY A 81 -16.07 6.63 -2.12
C GLY A 81 -15.55 6.66 -0.69
N PHE A 82 -15.91 7.70 0.08
CA PHE A 82 -15.58 7.80 1.50
C PHE A 82 -16.18 6.67 2.34
N ARG A 83 -17.48 6.38 2.16
CA ARG A 83 -18.15 5.30 2.88
C ARG A 83 -17.46 3.96 2.65
N ARG A 84 -17.07 3.68 1.41
CA ARG A 84 -16.34 2.47 1.03
C ARG A 84 -14.98 2.38 1.71
N VAL A 85 -14.21 3.47 1.67
CA VAL A 85 -12.87 3.55 2.28
C VAL A 85 -12.95 3.32 3.79
N ASP A 86 -13.92 3.93 4.47
CA ASP A 86 -14.09 3.82 5.93
C ASP A 86 -14.38 2.40 6.40
N GLN A 87 -15.01 1.59 5.54
CA GLN A 87 -15.39 0.21 5.86
C GLN A 87 -14.26 -0.80 5.60
N ASN A 88 -13.20 -0.42 4.88
CA ASN A 88 -12.15 -1.34 4.47
C ASN A 88 -10.74 -0.71 4.54
N ASP A 89 -10.37 0.11 3.57
CA ASP A 89 -9.02 0.66 3.43
C ASP A 89 -8.57 1.41 4.70
N PHE A 90 -9.47 2.17 5.33
CA PHE A 90 -9.18 2.92 6.54
C PHE A 90 -8.92 2.01 7.75
N LEU A 91 -9.66 0.91 7.88
CA LEU A 91 -9.44 -0.08 8.94
C LEU A 91 -8.11 -0.82 8.76
N ASN A 92 -7.73 -1.12 7.52
CA ASN A 92 -6.42 -1.70 7.21
C ASN A 92 -5.30 -0.71 7.56
N ALA A 93 -5.45 0.56 7.19
CA ALA A 93 -4.47 1.60 7.51
C ALA A 93 -4.30 1.80 9.02
N LEU A 94 -5.39 1.78 9.80
CA LEU A 94 -5.34 1.81 11.26
C LEU A 94 -4.60 0.59 11.83
N THR A 95 -4.91 -0.61 11.31
CA THR A 95 -4.27 -1.85 11.77
C THR A 95 -2.76 -1.80 11.52
N ILE A 96 -2.34 -1.38 10.33
CA ILE A 96 -0.92 -1.23 9.98
C ILE A 96 -0.27 -0.19 10.89
N SER A 97 -0.87 0.99 11.08
CA SER A 97 -0.33 2.05 11.93
C SER A 97 -0.13 1.59 13.38
N GLN A 98 -1.06 0.81 13.93
CA GLN A 98 -1.02 0.34 15.31
C GLN A 98 -0.04 -0.83 15.55
N LYS A 99 0.16 -1.67 14.55
CA LYS A 99 0.89 -2.94 14.69
C LYS A 99 2.08 -3.06 13.76
N ARG A 100 2.70 -1.93 13.40
CA ARG A 100 3.84 -1.93 12.49
C ARG A 100 5.12 -2.36 13.21
N LEU A 101 5.90 -3.23 12.57
CA LEU A 101 7.30 -3.46 12.92
C LEU A 101 8.16 -2.23 12.54
N PRO A 102 9.34 -2.06 13.18
CA PRO A 102 10.29 -1.03 12.77
C PRO A 102 10.66 -1.14 11.29
N ALA A 103 10.91 0.00 10.65
CA ALA A 103 11.43 0.10 9.29
C ALA A 103 12.82 0.75 9.36
N ASP A 104 13.69 0.41 8.43
CA ASP A 104 15.02 1.04 8.32
C ASP A 104 14.91 2.49 7.83
N LEU A 105 13.89 2.77 7.02
CA LEU A 105 13.55 4.11 6.54
C LEU A 105 12.05 4.36 6.61
N VAL A 106 11.66 5.52 7.14
CA VAL A 106 10.30 6.05 7.04
C VAL A 106 10.33 7.26 6.12
N VAL A 107 9.50 7.23 5.08
CA VAL A 107 9.34 8.32 4.10
C VAL A 107 7.98 8.95 4.31
N ASP A 108 7.92 10.27 4.45
CA ASP A 108 6.65 11.00 4.46
C ASP A 108 6.11 11.11 3.03
N GLY A 109 4.98 10.46 2.78
CA GLY A 109 4.21 10.51 1.53
C GLY A 109 3.11 11.57 1.53
N THR A 110 3.01 12.35 2.60
CA THR A 110 2.17 13.55 2.65
C THR A 110 2.83 14.62 1.79
N PRO A 111 2.13 15.20 0.81
CA PRO A 111 2.75 16.24 0.00
C PRO A 111 3.05 17.43 0.89
N GLU A 112 4.19 18.10 0.68
CA GLU A 112 4.42 19.41 1.26
C GLU A 112 3.20 20.29 0.94
N CYS A 113 2.69 20.99 1.95
CA CYS A 113 1.64 21.98 1.74
C CYS A 113 2.19 22.96 0.69
N GLU A 114 1.66 22.94 -0.54
CA GLU A 114 1.83 24.06 -1.45
C GLU A 114 1.19 25.25 -0.73
N THR A 115 2.01 26.02 -0.02
CA THR A 115 1.62 27.34 0.42
C THR A 115 1.22 28.07 -0.84
N GLU A 116 -0.08 28.30 -1.00
CA GLU A 116 -0.61 29.22 -2.00
C GLU A 116 0.12 30.55 -1.81
N ASP A 117 1.13 30.78 -2.64
CA ASP A 117 1.81 32.05 -2.77
C ASP A 117 0.71 33.05 -3.18
N ARG A 118 0.44 33.97 -2.24
CA ARG A 118 -0.58 35.02 -2.35
C ARG A 118 -0.16 36.13 -3.31
#